data_AF-A0A8I1QDR1-F1
#
_entry.id   AF-A0A8I1QDR1-F1
#
_cell.length_a   1.000
_cell.length_b   1.000
_cell.length_c   1.000
_cell.angle_alpha   90.00
_cell.angle_beta   90.00
_cell.angle_gamma   90.00
#
_symmetry.space_group_name_H-M   'P 1'
#
loop_
_entity.id
_entity.type
_entity.pdbx_description
1 polymer ?
#
loop_
_entity_poly.entity_id
_entity_poly.type
_entity_poly.pdbx_seq_one_letter_code
_entity_poly.pdbx_strand_id
1 'polypeptide(L)'
;MSITKRYLEGDPSIIGGRLSSEQVGAIIDAHTFRLPGRRRNTRGKYPLWDPFYEDCLHRAGKQLGIAGINVNGAMRYKTSADRDAVKALTETLWAETHAAFEARRKG
;
A
#
# COMPACT_ATOMS: atom_id res chain seq x y z
N MET A 1 16.72 -6.67 7.96
CA MET A 1 15.40 -7.22 8.38
C MET A 1 14.36 -6.12 8.29
N SER A 2 13.15 -6.39 7.75
CA SER A 2 12.09 -5.38 7.68
C SER A 2 11.41 -5.20 9.04
N ILE A 3 10.92 -3.99 9.31
CA ILE A 3 10.14 -3.65 10.52
C ILE A 3 8.95 -4.58 10.71
N THR A 4 8.31 -4.99 9.61
CA THR A 4 7.22 -5.96 9.63
C THR A 4 7.69 -7.27 10.23
N LYS A 5 8.88 -7.78 9.90
CA LYS A 5 9.39 -9.04 10.45
C LYS A 5 9.72 -8.94 11.94
N ARG A 6 10.29 -7.81 12.39
CA ARG A 6 10.55 -7.53 13.83
C ARG A 6 9.27 -7.43 14.65
N TYR A 7 8.19 -6.89 14.06
CA TYR A 7 6.87 -6.84 14.69
C TYR A 7 6.28 -8.25 14.90
N LEU A 8 6.59 -9.19 14.00
CA LEU A 8 6.08 -10.57 14.04
C LEU A 8 6.97 -11.50 14.89
N GLU A 9 8.22 -11.12 15.15
CA GLU A 9 9.19 -11.85 15.97
C GLU A 9 9.21 -11.40 17.45
N GLY A 10 8.36 -10.43 17.84
CA GLY A 10 8.10 -10.13 19.25
C GLY A 10 9.14 -9.28 19.97
N ASP A 11 9.67 -8.24 19.33
CA ASP A 11 10.54 -7.24 19.99
C ASP A 11 9.75 -6.48 21.10
N PRO A 12 10.16 -6.60 22.39
CA PRO A 12 9.44 -6.05 23.52
C PRO A 12 9.48 -4.50 23.61
N SER A 13 10.29 -3.83 22.77
CA SER A 13 10.31 -2.36 22.66
C SER A 13 9.12 -1.79 21.87
N ILE A 14 8.34 -2.65 21.19
CA ILE A 14 7.17 -2.25 20.40
C ILE A 14 5.89 -2.54 21.21
N ILE A 15 5.31 -1.50 21.79
CA ILE A 15 4.06 -1.52 22.56
C ILE A 15 2.91 -2.05 21.66
N GLY A 16 2.41 -3.27 21.89
CA GLY A 16 1.19 -3.76 21.20
C GLY A 16 0.93 -5.27 21.20
N GLY A 17 1.95 -6.12 21.15
CA GLY A 17 1.88 -7.56 21.44
C GLY A 17 1.14 -8.53 20.48
N ARG A 18 1.65 -9.78 20.49
CA ARG A 18 0.90 -11.05 20.66
C ARG A 18 0.26 -11.74 19.44
N LEU A 19 0.95 -11.89 18.32
CA LEU A 19 0.61 -12.95 17.35
C LEU A 19 1.80 -13.90 17.17
N SER A 20 1.56 -15.22 17.21
CA SER A 20 2.57 -16.21 16.86
C SER A 20 2.91 -16.12 15.38
N SER A 21 4.09 -16.60 14.97
CA SER A 21 4.48 -16.66 13.57
C SER A 21 3.47 -17.43 12.70
N GLU A 22 2.77 -18.42 13.27
CA GLU A 22 1.71 -19.16 12.60
C GLU A 22 0.46 -18.30 12.37
N GLN A 23 0.01 -17.53 13.37
CA GLN A 23 -1.13 -16.62 13.23
C GLN A 23 -0.86 -15.54 12.18
N VAL A 24 0.38 -15.05 12.15
CA VAL A 24 0.87 -14.11 11.15
C VAL A 24 0.85 -14.72 9.75
N GLY A 25 1.36 -15.95 9.61
CA GLY A 25 1.33 -16.70 8.35
C GLY A 25 -0.10 -16.83 7.84
N ALA A 26 -1.02 -17.27 8.70
CA ALA A 26 -2.43 -17.41 8.36
C ALA A 26 -3.07 -16.10 7.88
N ILE A 27 -2.73 -14.96 8.49
CA ILE A 27 -3.23 -13.63 8.04
C ILE A 27 -2.64 -13.28 6.67
N ILE A 28 -1.34 -13.49 6.46
CA ILE A 28 -0.68 -13.20 5.19
C ILE A 28 -1.24 -14.08 4.07
N ASP A 29 -1.50 -15.35 4.35
CA ASP A 29 -2.05 -16.33 3.41
C ASP A 29 -3.50 -16.00 3.05
N ALA A 30 -4.29 -15.53 4.03
CA ALA A 30 -5.65 -15.06 3.82
C ALA A 30 -5.72 -13.79 2.94
N HIS A 31 -4.63 -13.04 2.79
CA HIS A 31 -4.54 -11.87 1.91
C HIS A 31 -3.67 -12.20 0.70
N THR A 32 -4.20 -13.02 -0.19
CA THR A 32 -3.43 -13.58 -1.31
C THR A 32 -3.25 -12.58 -2.46
N PHE A 33 -4.17 -11.63 -2.63
CA PHE A 33 -4.20 -10.76 -3.81
C PHE A 33 -3.30 -9.54 -3.64
N ARG A 34 -2.17 -9.54 -4.35
CA ARG A 34 -1.13 -8.52 -4.25
C ARG A 34 -1.36 -7.34 -5.20
N LEU A 35 -1.18 -6.12 -4.68
CA LEU A 35 -1.05 -4.87 -5.41
C LEU A 35 0.29 -4.20 -5.05
N PRO A 36 1.19 -3.93 -6.01
CA PRO A 36 2.43 -3.22 -5.72
C PRO A 36 2.15 -1.83 -5.11
N GLY A 37 2.82 -1.49 -4.00
CA GLY A 37 2.70 -0.18 -3.37
C GLY A 37 3.45 0.93 -4.10
N ARG A 38 4.19 0.58 -5.16
CA ARG A 38 5.01 1.50 -5.94
C ARG A 38 4.64 1.45 -7.41
N ARG A 39 4.61 2.62 -8.03
CA ARG A 39 4.44 2.80 -9.47
C ARG A 39 5.70 3.42 -10.05
N ARG A 40 6.15 2.95 -11.22
CA ARG A 40 7.25 3.61 -11.94
C ARG A 40 6.80 5.00 -12.37
N ASN A 41 7.66 5.98 -12.16
CA ASN A 41 7.42 7.33 -12.65
C ASN A 41 7.56 7.35 -14.18
N THR A 42 6.45 7.57 -14.90
CA THR A 42 6.43 7.64 -16.37
C THR A 42 6.62 9.05 -16.92
N ARG A 43 6.70 10.07 -16.06
CA ARG A 43 6.70 11.49 -16.45
C ARG A 43 8.08 12.17 -16.48
N GLY A 44 9.16 11.44 -16.18
CA GLY A 44 10.53 11.84 -16.53
C GLY A 44 11.44 12.27 -15.36
N LYS A 45 12.72 11.86 -15.48
CA LYS A 45 13.94 12.13 -14.68
C LYS A 45 13.78 12.28 -13.16
N TYR A 46 13.75 11.11 -12.50
CA TYR A 46 13.86 10.93 -11.05
C TYR A 46 12.72 11.60 -10.23
N PRO A 47 12.30 11.00 -9.12
CA PRO A 47 12.63 9.66 -8.63
C PRO A 47 12.09 8.55 -9.56
N LEU A 48 12.75 7.38 -9.55
CA LEU A 48 12.35 6.19 -10.34
C LEU A 48 10.93 5.72 -10.00
N TRP A 49 10.55 5.89 -8.73
CA TRP A 49 9.23 5.57 -8.19
C TRP A 49 8.44 6.84 -7.96
N ASP A 50 7.15 6.78 -8.29
CA ASP A 50 6.23 7.89 -8.07
C ASP A 50 6.02 8.14 -6.56
N PRO A 51 6.22 9.38 -6.07
CA PRO A 51 6.14 9.68 -4.65
C PRO A 51 4.69 9.74 -4.12
N PHE A 52 3.69 9.93 -4.98
CA PHE A 52 2.30 10.08 -4.56
C PHE A 52 1.51 8.77 -4.61
N TYR A 53 2.00 7.78 -5.34
CA TYR A 53 1.25 6.57 -5.61
C TYR A 53 0.91 5.76 -4.36
N GLU A 54 1.85 5.61 -3.42
CA GLU A 54 1.61 4.86 -2.17
C GLU A 54 0.51 5.53 -1.34
N ASP A 55 0.54 6.87 -1.19
CA ASP A 55 -0.51 7.62 -0.51
C ASP A 55 -1.88 7.48 -1.19
N CYS A 56 -1.92 7.58 -2.52
CA CYS A 56 -3.15 7.38 -3.29
C CYS A 56 -3.75 5.99 -3.06
N LEU A 57 -2.89 4.98 -2.92
CA LEU A 57 -3.30 3.60 -2.68
C LEU A 57 -3.89 3.41 -1.28
N HIS A 58 -3.27 4.01 -0.25
CA HIS A 58 -3.83 4.02 1.11
C HIS A 58 -5.16 4.79 1.19
N ARG A 59 -5.26 5.93 0.50
CA ARG A 59 -6.50 6.72 0.41
C ARG A 59 -7.62 5.95 -0.29
N ALA A 60 -7.31 5.26 -1.38
CA ALA A 60 -8.28 4.43 -2.10
C ALA A 60 -8.84 3.31 -1.22
N GLY A 61 -7.98 2.58 -0.51
CA GLY A 61 -8.41 1.54 0.44
C GLY A 61 -9.35 2.10 1.52
N LYS A 62 -8.99 3.26 2.10
CA LYS A 62 -9.81 3.95 3.10
C LYS A 62 -11.17 4.42 2.56
N GLN A 63 -11.20 4.99 1.35
CA GLN A 63 -12.43 5.48 0.72
C GLN A 63 -13.41 4.35 0.38
N LEU A 64 -12.90 3.19 -0.01
CA LEU A 64 -13.72 2.01 -0.33
C LEU A 64 -14.10 1.20 0.91
N GLY A 65 -13.58 1.52 2.09
CA GLY A 65 -13.76 0.71 3.30
C GLY A 65 -13.12 -0.68 3.21
N ILE A 66 -12.12 -0.85 2.32
CA ILE A 66 -11.46 -2.12 2.07
C ILE A 66 -10.21 -2.23 2.94
N ALA A 67 -10.22 -3.18 3.87
CA ALA A 67 -9.06 -3.50 4.68
C ALA A 67 -8.06 -4.35 3.87
N GLY A 68 -6.80 -3.91 3.84
CA GLY A 68 -5.68 -4.65 3.29
C GLY A 68 -4.46 -4.57 4.21
N ILE A 69 -3.52 -5.49 4.02
CA ILE A 69 -2.27 -5.53 4.80
C ILE A 69 -1.08 -5.13 3.93
N ASN A 70 -0.11 -4.42 4.51
CA ASN A 70 1.14 -4.12 3.82
C ASN A 70 2.17 -5.22 4.14
N VAL A 71 2.64 -5.91 3.10
CA VAL A 71 3.67 -6.94 3.21
C VAL A 71 4.76 -6.64 2.19
N ASN A 72 5.98 -6.36 2.66
CA ASN A 72 7.16 -6.09 1.84
C ASN A 72 6.94 -5.00 0.78
N GLY A 73 6.24 -3.91 1.13
CA GLY A 73 6.01 -2.76 0.24
C GLY A 73 4.94 -3.02 -0.83
N ALA A 74 4.10 -4.03 -0.63
CA ALA A 74 2.92 -4.29 -1.44
C ALA A 74 1.70 -4.41 -0.54
N MET A 75 0.59 -3.85 -0.98
CA MET A 75 -0.69 -4.05 -0.32
C MET A 75 -1.29 -5.38 -0.77
N ARG A 76 -1.91 -6.08 0.17
CA ARG A 76 -2.54 -7.38 -0.06
C ARG A 76 -3.97 -7.37 0.42
N TYR A 77 -4.85 -8.02 -0.33
CA TYR A 77 -6.29 -8.04 -0.11
C TYR A 77 -6.81 -9.48 -0.07
N LYS A 78 -7.96 -9.66 0.58
CA LYS A 78 -8.62 -10.96 0.71
C LYS A 78 -9.24 -11.45 -0.60
N THR A 79 -9.74 -10.53 -1.43
CA THR A 79 -10.38 -10.88 -2.71
C THR A 79 -9.74 -10.17 -3.90
N SER A 80 -9.89 -10.76 -5.09
CA SER A 80 -9.48 -10.12 -6.35
C SER A 80 -10.29 -8.85 -6.61
N ALA A 81 -11.60 -8.88 -6.33
CA ALA A 81 -12.51 -7.76 -6.48
C ALA A 81 -12.06 -6.55 -5.64
N ASP A 82 -11.67 -6.78 -4.38
CA ASP A 82 -11.14 -5.72 -3.51
C ASP A 82 -9.87 -5.11 -4.08
N ARG A 83 -8.93 -5.96 -4.50
CA ARG A 83 -7.68 -5.52 -5.10
C ARG A 83 -7.92 -4.68 -6.34
N ASP A 84 -8.84 -5.10 -7.21
CA ASP A 84 -9.13 -4.43 -8.47
C ASP A 84 -9.91 -3.12 -8.27
N ALA A 85 -10.84 -3.08 -7.32
CA ALA A 85 -11.53 -1.86 -6.92
C ALA A 85 -10.55 -0.82 -6.37
N VAL A 86 -9.65 -1.24 -5.45
CA VAL A 86 -8.63 -0.33 -4.91
C VAL A 86 -7.67 0.14 -5.99
N LYS A 87 -7.24 -0.76 -6.89
CA LYS A 87 -6.39 -0.39 -8.03
C LYS A 87 -7.05 0.67 -8.91
N ALA A 88 -8.31 0.48 -9.30
CA ALA A 88 -9.03 1.40 -10.17
C ALA A 88 -9.15 2.81 -9.55
N LEU A 89 -9.50 2.89 -8.27
CA LEU A 89 -9.58 4.17 -7.57
C LEU A 89 -8.20 4.81 -7.35
N THR A 90 -7.16 4.01 -7.09
CA THR A 90 -5.78 4.49 -6.94
C THR A 90 -5.29 5.20 -8.21
N GLU A 91 -5.55 4.64 -9.39
CA GLU A 91 -5.19 5.25 -10.67
C GLU A 91 -5.88 6.61 -10.88
N THR A 92 -7.14 6.70 -10.45
CA THR A 92 -7.94 7.95 -10.53
C THR A 92 -7.34 9.02 -9.60
N LEU A 93 -7.16 8.69 -8.32
CA LEU A 93 -6.58 9.61 -7.33
C LEU A 93 -5.15 10.04 -7.70
N TRP A 94 -4.37 9.14 -8.27
CA TRP A 94 -3.02 9.43 -8.74
C TRP A 94 -3.04 10.46 -9.87
N ALA A 95 -3.90 10.27 -10.88
CA ALA A 95 -4.04 11.20 -11.99
C ALA A 95 -4.48 12.60 -11.52
N GLU A 96 -5.45 12.67 -10.61
CA GLU A 96 -5.92 13.91 -9.99
C GLU A 96 -4.82 14.62 -9.19
N THR A 97 -4.08 13.87 -8.37
CA THR A 97 -3.00 14.41 -7.53
C THR A 97 -1.89 15.01 -8.39
N HIS A 98 -1.52 14.33 -9.47
CA HIS A 98 -0.56 14.85 -10.44
C HIS A 98 -1.07 16.08 -11.20
N ALA A 99 -2.33 16.09 -11.62
CA ALA A 99 -2.92 17.25 -12.28
C ALA A 99 -2.91 18.48 -11.36
N ALA A 100 -3.26 18.30 -10.09
CA ALA A 100 -3.21 19.36 -9.09
C ALA A 100 -1.77 19.86 -8.82
N PHE A 101 -0.80 18.95 -8.77
CA PHE A 101 0.61 19.31 -8.61
C PHE A 101 1.13 20.14 -9.79
N GLU A 102 0.87 19.73 -11.04
CA GLU A 102 1.29 20.48 -12.22
C GLU A 102 0.59 21.84 -12.33
N ALA A 103 -0.69 21.94 -11.95
CA ALA A 103 -1.39 23.22 -11.92
C ALA A 103 -0.73 24.20 -10.95
N ARG A 104 -0.36 23.73 -9.74
CA ARG A 104 0.36 24.53 -8.73
C ARG A 104 1.78 24.92 -9.15
N ARG A 105 2.43 24.12 -9.99
CA ARG A 105 3.79 24.40 -10.47
C ARG A 105 3.83 25.50 -11.54
N LYS A 106 2.71 25.70 -12.25
CA LYS A 106 2.60 26.64 -13.38
C LYS A 106 2.01 28.01 -13.00
N GLY A 107 1.28 28.08 -11.90
CA GLY A 107 0.79 29.34 -11.32
C GLY A 107 1.82 29.93 -10.38
#